data_AF-A0AA40HHZ6-F1
#
_entry.id   AF-A0AA40HHZ6-F1
#
_cell.length_a   1.000
_cell.length_b   1.000
_cell.length_c   1.000
_cell.angle_alpha   90.00
_cell.angle_beta   90.00
_cell.angle_gamma   90.00
#
_symmetry.space_group_name_H-M   'P 1'
#
loop_
_entity.id
_entity.type
_entity.pdbx_description
1 polymer ?
#
loop_
_entity_poly.entity_id
_entity_poly.type
_entity_poly.pdbx_seq_one_letter_code
_entity_poly.pdbx_strand_id
1 'polypeptide(L)'
;MIHTALCIPVISNVLLYYRLQSEEVNFHLYLIPSDCTIEKAIDDEEKKFQFFRIRKPPPLTPLYMGSRYTVSGSDKLEIIPDELELCYRSPGKPQLFSEFYVGHLGSGIRLQIKSKDDETVVWEALVKSGDLRPAATLVSQALPDAPTLLHFVDQHREDLVARVTSVDAVLDKLYGQVLSEEQYERVRAEPTNPDKMRKLFSFSKSWDRICKEQLYQALKETHPHLILELWEKCHSGGD
;
A
#
# COMPACT_ATOMS: atom_id res chain seq x y z
N MET A 1 29.11 39.50 -9.94
CA MET A 1 29.44 38.60 -8.83
C MET A 1 28.55 37.39 -8.95
N ILE A 2 29.07 36.31 -9.53
CA ILE A 2 28.33 35.05 -9.67
C ILE A 2 28.49 34.36 -8.31
N HIS A 3 27.41 34.21 -7.55
CA HIS A 3 27.43 33.35 -6.38
C HIS A 3 27.70 31.93 -6.88
N THR A 4 28.95 31.49 -6.83
CA THR A 4 29.28 30.07 -6.91
C THR A 4 28.69 29.43 -5.67
N ALA A 5 27.43 28.99 -5.78
CA ALA A 5 26.79 28.16 -4.78
C ALA A 5 27.67 26.92 -4.61
N LEU A 6 28.20 26.73 -3.41
CA LEU A 6 28.90 25.52 -3.02
C LEU A 6 27.90 24.37 -3.11
N CYS A 7 27.92 23.67 -4.24
CA CYS A 7 27.15 22.47 -4.47
C CYS A 7 27.78 21.37 -3.60
N ILE A 8 27.19 21.11 -2.43
CA ILE A 8 27.67 20.08 -1.51
C ILE A 8 27.18 18.74 -2.06
N PRO A 9 28.06 17.81 -2.44
CA PRO A 9 27.66 16.48 -2.85
C PRO A 9 27.15 15.71 -1.62
N VAL A 10 25.95 15.16 -1.73
CA VAL A 10 25.31 14.35 -0.70
C VAL A 10 24.84 13.02 -1.29
N ILE A 11 24.83 11.99 -0.46
CA ILE A 11 24.14 10.75 -0.78
C ILE A 11 22.65 11.05 -0.68
N SER A 12 21.89 10.66 -1.68
CA SER A 12 20.45 10.92 -1.77
C SER A 12 19.69 9.62 -1.93
N ASN A 13 18.44 9.63 -1.49
CA ASN A 13 17.48 8.55 -1.70
C ASN A 13 16.35 9.05 -2.60
N VAL A 14 15.90 8.16 -3.47
CA VAL A 14 14.65 8.33 -4.22
C VAL A 14 13.64 7.36 -3.61
N LEU A 15 12.57 7.90 -3.03
CA LEU A 15 11.50 7.10 -2.45
C LEU A 15 10.31 7.16 -3.39
N LEU A 16 9.73 6.00 -3.68
CA LEU A 16 8.57 5.89 -4.54
C LEU A 16 7.46 5.17 -3.76
N TYR A 17 6.31 5.82 -3.67
CA TYR A 17 5.12 5.27 -3.05
C TYR A 17 3.99 5.20 -4.08
N TYR A 18 3.03 4.30 -3.85
CA TYR A 18 1.84 4.22 -4.67
C TYR A 18 0.60 3.90 -3.84
N ARG A 19 -0.55 4.29 -4.38
CA ARG A 19 -1.88 3.94 -3.89
C ARG A 19 -2.76 3.52 -5.06
N LEU A 20 -3.34 2.32 -4.94
CA LEU A 20 -4.28 1.80 -5.93
C LEU A 20 -5.63 2.50 -5.77
N GLN A 21 -6.16 3.06 -6.87
CA GLN A 21 -7.53 3.54 -6.96
C GLN A 21 -8.32 2.68 -7.97
N SER A 22 -9.62 2.93 -8.11
CA SER A 22 -10.51 2.07 -8.91
C SER A 22 -10.16 2.05 -10.41
N GLU A 23 -9.60 3.13 -10.94
CA GLU A 23 -9.32 3.29 -12.39
C GLU A 23 -7.86 3.66 -12.69
N GLU A 24 -7.09 4.02 -11.67
CA GLU A 24 -5.71 4.51 -11.82
C GLU A 24 -4.87 4.21 -10.58
N VAL A 25 -3.55 4.32 -10.73
CA VAL A 25 -2.58 4.22 -9.64
C VAL A 25 -1.97 5.59 -9.42
N ASN A 26 -2.14 6.13 -8.22
CA ASN A 26 -1.48 7.37 -7.79
C ASN A 26 -0.09 7.02 -7.26
N PHE A 27 0.92 7.79 -7.65
CA PHE A 27 2.28 7.69 -7.16
C PHE A 27 2.76 9.00 -6.54
N HIS A 28 3.53 8.86 -5.46
CA HIS A 28 4.33 9.94 -4.89
C HIS A 28 5.83 9.59 -5.01
N LEU A 29 6.61 10.48 -5.63
CA LEU A 29 8.06 10.35 -5.73
C LEU A 29 8.74 11.44 -4.92
N TYR A 30 9.62 11.05 -4.00
CA TYR A 30 10.42 11.93 -3.17
C TYR A 30 11.89 11.84 -3.58
N LEU A 31 12.56 12.99 -3.56
CA LEU A 31 14.01 13.11 -3.68
C LEU A 31 14.55 13.76 -2.40
N ILE A 32 15.25 13.00 -1.57
CA ILE A 32 15.71 13.46 -0.26
C ILE A 32 17.19 13.16 -0.04
N PRO A 33 17.86 13.90 0.86
CA PRO A 33 19.15 13.46 1.41
C PRO A 33 19.01 12.09 2.10
N SER A 34 20.09 11.31 2.12
CA SER A 34 20.14 10.02 2.80
C SER A 34 20.13 10.20 4.32
N ASP A 35 18.94 10.41 4.88
CA ASP A 35 18.68 10.54 6.31
C ASP A 35 17.51 9.61 6.70
N CYS A 36 17.79 8.65 7.59
CA CYS A 36 16.80 7.66 8.01
C CYS A 36 15.64 8.26 8.82
N THR A 37 15.83 9.42 9.45
CA THR A 37 14.78 10.11 10.20
C THR A 37 13.78 10.79 9.27
N ILE A 38 14.26 11.37 8.17
CA ILE A 38 13.41 11.95 7.12
C ILE A 38 12.65 10.83 6.41
N GLU A 39 13.36 9.76 6.02
CA GLU A 39 12.75 8.59 5.40
C GLU A 39 11.63 7.99 6.26
N LYS A 40 11.89 7.79 7.55
CA LYS A 40 10.88 7.28 8.49
C LYS A 40 9.68 8.21 8.63
N ALA A 41 9.88 9.53 8.67
CA ALA A 41 8.79 10.48 8.78
C ALA A 41 7.88 10.44 7.53
N ILE A 42 8.47 10.29 6.34
CA ILE A 42 7.71 10.10 5.10
C ILE A 42 6.96 8.77 5.13
N ASP A 43 7.64 7.66 5.48
CA ASP A 43 7.00 6.34 5.60
C ASP A 43 5.79 6.37 6.57
N ASP A 44 5.94 7.02 7.73
CA ASP A 44 4.87 7.16 8.74
C ASP A 44 3.72 8.06 8.27
N GLU A 45 4.00 9.10 7.46
CA GLU A 45 2.99 9.97 6.88
C GLU A 45 2.22 9.25 5.76
N GLU A 46 2.92 8.63 4.82
CA GLU A 46 2.35 7.91 3.68
C GLU A 46 1.47 6.73 4.11
N LYS A 47 1.89 6.04 5.18
CA LYS A 47 1.10 4.96 5.77
C LYS A 47 -0.26 5.43 6.29
N LYS A 48 -0.40 6.69 6.75
CA LYS A 48 -1.70 7.24 7.18
C LYS A 48 -2.68 7.38 6.02
N PHE A 49 -2.16 7.58 4.80
CA PHE A 49 -2.95 7.75 3.58
C PHE A 49 -3.03 6.48 2.73
N GLN A 50 -2.61 5.33 3.28
CA GLN A 50 -2.64 4.00 2.64
C GLN A 50 -1.75 3.89 1.40
N PHE A 51 -0.64 4.63 1.39
CA PHE A 51 0.39 4.46 0.38
C PHE A 51 1.35 3.32 0.74
N PHE A 52 1.83 2.62 -0.28
CA PHE A 52 2.78 1.52 -0.16
C PHE A 52 4.09 1.86 -0.86
N ARG A 53 5.21 1.55 -0.21
CA ARG A 53 6.54 1.84 -0.73
C ARG A 53 6.98 0.82 -1.78
N ILE A 54 7.48 1.31 -2.90
CA ILE A 54 8.18 0.52 -3.92
C ILE A 54 9.69 0.64 -3.68
N ARG A 55 10.36 -0.50 -3.52
CA ARG A 55 11.81 -0.49 -3.37
C ARG A 55 12.47 -0.30 -4.74
N LYS A 56 13.11 0.85 -4.93
CA LYS A 56 13.98 1.16 -6.06
C LYS A 56 15.40 1.48 -5.57
N PRO A 57 16.43 1.22 -6.40
CA PRO A 57 17.80 1.55 -6.04
C PRO A 57 17.95 3.07 -5.87
N PRO A 58 18.87 3.54 -5.00
CA PRO A 58 19.20 4.96 -4.91
C PRO A 58 19.96 5.44 -6.17
N PRO A 59 20.10 6.76 -6.38
CA PRO A 59 20.99 7.33 -7.40
C PRO A 59 22.42 6.78 -7.29
N LEU A 60 23.05 6.52 -8.44
CA LEU A 60 24.41 5.96 -8.49
C LEU A 60 25.49 6.99 -8.14
N THR A 61 25.21 8.27 -8.41
CA THR A 61 26.12 9.38 -8.16
C THR A 61 25.60 10.27 -7.04
N PRO A 62 26.49 10.86 -6.22
CA PRO A 62 26.11 11.90 -5.28
C PRO A 62 25.39 13.04 -6.00
N LEU A 63 24.36 13.57 -5.36
CA LEU A 63 23.60 14.71 -5.86
C LEU A 63 23.99 15.96 -5.09
N TYR A 64 23.75 17.12 -5.69
CA TYR A 64 24.14 18.40 -5.13
C TYR A 64 23.01 19.07 -4.38
N MET A 65 23.33 19.49 -3.17
CA MET A 65 22.41 20.21 -2.31
C MET A 65 22.05 21.59 -2.86
N GLY A 66 20.77 21.93 -2.88
CA GLY A 66 20.24 23.17 -3.46
C GLY A 66 20.08 23.14 -4.98
N SER A 67 20.48 22.06 -5.66
CA SER A 67 20.24 21.85 -7.08
C SER A 67 18.83 21.34 -7.34
N ARG A 68 18.33 21.60 -8.55
CA ARG A 68 17.00 21.17 -8.98
C ARG A 68 17.08 20.02 -9.96
N TYR A 69 16.13 19.12 -9.83
CA TYR A 69 16.07 17.90 -10.61
C TYR A 69 14.67 17.74 -11.20
N THR A 70 14.60 17.32 -12.46
CA THR A 70 13.36 17.12 -13.18
C THR A 70 13.01 15.63 -13.24
N VAL A 71 11.80 15.30 -12.79
CA VAL A 71 11.19 13.98 -12.83
C VAL A 71 10.43 13.83 -14.14
N SER A 72 10.68 12.74 -14.84
CA SER A 72 10.03 12.43 -16.13
C SER A 72 9.68 10.95 -16.22
N GLY A 73 8.64 10.63 -16.99
CA GLY A 73 8.18 9.26 -17.23
C GLY A 73 8.27 8.87 -18.71
N SER A 74 8.30 7.56 -19.01
CA SER A 74 7.89 7.06 -20.32
C SER A 74 6.38 7.27 -20.48
N ASP A 75 5.95 7.65 -21.68
CA ASP A 75 4.58 8.07 -22.02
C ASP A 75 4.24 9.52 -21.62
N LYS A 76 3.08 10.03 -22.07
CA LYS A 76 2.58 11.38 -21.72
C LYS A 76 2.08 11.39 -20.27
N LEU A 77 2.98 11.18 -19.33
CA LEU A 77 2.70 11.20 -17.91
C LEU A 77 2.70 12.64 -17.42
N GLU A 78 1.59 13.07 -16.83
CA GLU A 78 1.51 14.38 -16.17
C GLU A 78 2.06 14.24 -14.74
N ILE A 79 3.28 14.74 -14.53
CA ILE A 79 3.96 14.75 -13.23
C ILE A 79 3.93 16.16 -12.68
N ILE A 80 3.43 16.34 -11.45
CA ILE A 80 3.23 17.65 -10.84
C ILE A 80 3.67 17.63 -9.37
N PRO A 81 4.62 18.50 -8.94
CA PRO A 81 5.56 19.21 -9.79
C PRO A 81 6.50 18.23 -10.50
N ASP A 82 6.94 18.55 -11.72
CA ASP A 82 8.01 17.83 -12.41
C ASP A 82 9.39 18.23 -11.90
N GLU A 83 9.53 19.39 -11.25
CA GLU A 83 10.79 19.89 -10.67
C GLU A 83 10.84 19.75 -9.14
N LEU A 84 11.90 19.12 -8.65
CA LEU A 84 12.20 18.96 -7.22
C LEU A 84 13.57 19.55 -6.88
N GLU A 85 13.61 20.42 -5.87
CA GLU A 85 14.88 20.91 -5.30
C GLU A 85 15.35 19.96 -4.20
N LEU A 86 16.60 19.47 -4.31
CA LEU A 86 17.21 18.66 -3.26
C LEU A 86 17.64 19.57 -2.11
N CYS A 87 16.80 19.64 -1.07
CA CYS A 87 17.03 20.46 0.11
C CYS A 87 16.80 19.66 1.41
N TYR A 88 17.41 20.11 2.50
CA TYR A 88 17.29 19.44 3.79
C TYR A 88 16.10 20.04 4.49
N ARG A 89 15.07 19.23 4.69
CA ARG A 89 13.87 19.61 5.42
C ARG A 89 13.75 18.71 6.63
N SER A 90 13.59 19.32 7.80
CA SER A 90 13.45 18.58 9.05
C SER A 90 12.30 17.56 8.97
N PRO A 91 12.43 16.38 9.61
CA PRO A 91 11.39 15.34 9.58
C PRO A 91 9.98 15.80 10.02
N GLY A 92 9.88 16.85 10.83
CA GLY A 92 8.60 17.45 11.26
C GLY A 92 8.00 18.46 10.27
N LYS A 93 8.54 18.58 9.05
CA LYS A 93 8.04 19.48 8.00
C LYS A 93 7.65 18.67 6.75
N PRO A 94 6.62 19.11 6.00
CA PRO A 94 6.26 18.47 4.75
C PRO A 94 7.42 18.43 3.75
N GLN A 95 7.71 17.23 3.26
CA GLN A 95 8.71 16.98 2.24
C GLN A 95 8.14 17.28 0.85
N LEU A 96 9.00 17.67 -0.10
CA LEU A 96 8.55 17.84 -1.49
C LEU A 96 8.44 16.46 -2.15
N PHE A 97 7.37 16.29 -2.91
CA PHE A 97 7.17 15.13 -3.77
C PHE A 97 6.57 15.55 -5.08
N SER A 98 6.81 14.74 -6.10
CA SER A 98 6.10 14.77 -7.37
C SER A 98 4.94 13.78 -7.30
N GLU A 99 3.74 14.24 -7.64
CA GLU A 99 2.55 13.40 -7.79
C GLU A 99 2.30 13.09 -9.27
N PHE A 100 1.90 11.86 -9.57
CA PHE A 100 1.46 11.46 -10.91
C PHE A 100 0.54 10.26 -10.87
N TYR A 101 -0.25 10.10 -11.93
CA TYR A 101 -1.29 9.07 -12.05
C TYR A 101 -1.07 8.20 -13.29
N VAL A 102 -1.26 6.90 -13.13
CA VAL A 102 -1.11 5.93 -14.22
C VAL A 102 -2.35 5.05 -14.30
N GLY A 103 -3.11 5.15 -15.40
CA GLY A 103 -4.32 4.35 -15.61
C GLY A 103 -4.03 2.86 -15.78
N HIS A 104 -3.17 2.48 -16.73
CA HIS A 104 -2.84 1.07 -16.98
C HIS A 104 -1.34 0.87 -17.12
N LEU A 105 -0.72 0.16 -16.16
CA LEU A 105 0.73 -0.02 -16.15
C LEU A 105 1.28 -0.95 -17.23
N GLY A 106 0.48 -1.73 -17.97
CA GLY A 106 0.93 -2.54 -19.11
C GLY A 106 2.31 -3.21 -18.95
N SER A 107 3.30 -2.77 -19.74
CA SER A 107 4.70 -3.23 -19.71
C SER A 107 5.58 -2.59 -18.61
N GLY A 108 5.04 -1.62 -17.88
CA GLY A 108 5.68 -0.81 -16.86
C GLY A 108 5.93 0.63 -17.33
N ILE A 109 6.11 1.53 -16.36
CA ILE A 109 6.51 2.92 -16.59
C ILE A 109 7.99 3.09 -16.24
N ARG A 110 8.75 3.77 -17.10
CA ARG A 110 10.15 4.12 -16.84
C ARG A 110 10.19 5.54 -16.28
N LEU A 111 10.65 5.69 -15.05
CA LEU A 111 10.86 6.97 -14.40
C LEU A 111 12.32 7.37 -14.49
N GLN A 112 12.58 8.64 -14.72
CA GLN A 112 13.91 9.23 -14.77
C GLN A 112 13.94 10.52 -13.97
N ILE A 113 15.05 10.75 -13.27
CA ILE A 113 15.38 12.03 -12.65
C ILE A 113 16.61 12.57 -13.37
N LYS A 114 16.51 13.81 -13.85
CA LYS A 114 17.58 14.51 -14.54
C LYS A 114 17.98 15.75 -13.76
N SER A 115 19.27 16.07 -13.77
CA SER A 115 19.72 17.38 -13.30
C SER A 115 19.21 18.45 -14.26
N LYS A 116 18.69 19.56 -13.72
CA LYS A 116 18.16 20.66 -14.54
C LYS A 116 19.26 21.42 -15.29
N ASP A 117 20.46 21.45 -14.73
CA ASP A 117 21.54 22.30 -15.24
C ASP A 117 22.18 21.72 -16.52
N ASP A 118 22.31 20.41 -16.59
CA ASP A 118 23.03 19.69 -17.66
C ASP A 118 22.21 18.57 -18.32
N GLU A 119 20.96 18.39 -17.91
CA GLU A 119 20.04 17.33 -18.37
C GLU A 119 20.56 15.90 -18.17
N THR A 120 21.61 15.72 -17.34
CA THR A 120 22.20 14.42 -17.08
C THR A 120 21.23 13.56 -16.29
N VAL A 121 20.99 12.32 -16.75
CA VAL A 121 20.20 11.33 -16.02
C VAL A 121 20.98 10.86 -14.80
N VAL A 122 20.48 11.21 -13.61
CA VAL A 122 21.11 10.85 -12.33
C VAL A 122 20.47 9.62 -11.69
N TRP A 123 19.23 9.31 -12.09
CA TRP A 123 18.51 8.13 -11.64
C TRP A 123 17.50 7.68 -12.69
N GLU A 124 17.39 6.37 -12.84
CA GLU A 124 16.41 5.73 -13.71
C GLU A 124 15.87 4.47 -13.04
N ALA A 125 14.56 4.27 -13.11
CA ALA A 125 13.91 3.07 -12.62
C ALA A 125 12.73 2.66 -13.49
N LEU A 126 12.61 1.35 -13.73
CA LEU A 126 11.44 0.75 -14.36
C LEU A 126 10.49 0.25 -13.27
N VAL A 127 9.25 0.75 -13.26
CA VAL A 127 8.17 0.31 -12.37
C VAL A 127 7.23 -0.59 -13.16
N LYS A 128 7.07 -1.83 -12.74
CA LYS A 128 6.15 -2.79 -13.37
C LYS A 128 4.94 -3.03 -12.48
N SER A 129 3.86 -3.57 -13.05
CA SER A 129 2.70 -4.02 -12.27
C SER A 129 3.08 -5.01 -11.15
N GLY A 130 4.11 -5.85 -11.36
CA GLY A 130 4.65 -6.74 -10.32
C GLY A 130 5.28 -6.02 -9.13
N ASP A 131 5.71 -4.77 -9.28
CA ASP A 131 6.23 -3.92 -8.19
C ASP A 131 5.10 -3.30 -7.37
N LEU A 132 3.89 -3.20 -7.93
CA LEU A 132 2.67 -2.72 -7.27
C LEU A 132 1.99 -3.78 -6.41
N ARG A 133 2.78 -4.74 -5.95
CA ARG A 133 2.34 -5.71 -4.95
C ARG A 133 2.54 -5.04 -3.61
N PRO A 134 1.48 -4.75 -2.84
CA PRO A 134 1.66 -4.43 -1.44
C PRO A 134 2.45 -5.60 -0.85
N ALA A 135 3.29 -5.37 0.15
CA ALA A 135 3.92 -6.50 0.86
C ALA A 135 2.87 -7.52 1.39
N ALA A 136 1.58 -7.15 1.38
CA ALA A 136 0.42 -7.99 1.62
C ALA A 136 -0.16 -8.73 0.38
N THR A 137 0.45 -8.71 -0.81
CA THR A 137 -0.08 -9.38 -2.01
C THR A 137 1.02 -9.97 -2.89
N LEU A 138 1.77 -10.94 -2.34
CA LEU A 138 2.43 -11.96 -3.16
C LEU A 138 1.49 -13.15 -3.35
N VAL A 139 0.42 -13.00 -4.13
CA VAL A 139 -0.16 -14.15 -4.86
C VAL A 139 -0.76 -13.65 -6.15
N SER A 140 -0.08 -13.97 -7.26
CA SER A 140 -0.69 -14.61 -8.43
C SER A 140 0.25 -14.39 -9.61
N GLN A 141 1.15 -15.34 -9.84
CA GLN A 141 1.43 -15.85 -11.18
C GLN A 141 1.66 -17.36 -11.05
N ALA A 142 1.02 -18.08 -11.96
CA ALA A 142 0.70 -19.50 -11.86
C ALA A 142 1.91 -20.42 -11.69
N LEU A 143 1.82 -21.28 -10.67
CA LEU A 143 2.28 -22.67 -10.68
C LEU A 143 1.27 -23.47 -9.83
N PRO A 144 0.76 -24.61 -10.32
CA PRO A 144 -0.08 -25.49 -9.53
C PRO A 144 0.79 -26.18 -8.47
N ASP A 145 0.24 -26.36 -7.26
CA ASP A 145 0.81 -27.06 -6.10
C ASP A 145 1.71 -26.26 -5.14
N ALA A 146 1.11 -25.39 -4.30
CA ALA A 146 1.54 -25.08 -2.91
C ALA A 146 0.53 -24.11 -2.24
N PRO A 147 0.36 -24.15 -0.90
CA PRO A 147 -0.90 -23.82 -0.24
C PRO A 147 -1.27 -22.34 -0.34
N THR A 148 -2.52 -22.08 -0.71
CA THR A 148 -3.24 -20.81 -0.60
C THR A 148 -2.81 -20.01 0.63
N LEU A 149 -2.22 -18.83 0.43
CA LEU A 149 -2.13 -17.80 1.47
C LEU A 149 -3.57 -17.46 1.91
N LEU A 150 -3.98 -18.01 3.05
CA LEU A 150 -5.30 -17.78 3.64
C LEU A 150 -5.48 -16.29 3.90
N HIS A 151 -6.64 -15.73 3.54
CA HIS A 151 -7.04 -14.37 3.92
C HIS A 151 -7.12 -14.26 5.45
N PHE A 152 -6.94 -13.07 6.04
CA PHE A 152 -6.99 -12.88 7.52
C PHE A 152 -8.21 -13.55 8.17
N VAL A 153 -9.39 -13.43 7.54
CA VAL A 153 -10.63 -14.06 8.01
C VAL A 153 -10.62 -15.60 7.91
N ASP A 154 -9.91 -16.14 6.92
CA ASP A 154 -9.75 -17.59 6.76
C ASP A 154 -8.70 -18.10 7.78
N GLN A 155 -7.60 -17.35 7.96
CA GLN A 155 -6.50 -17.68 8.88
C GLN A 155 -6.96 -17.69 10.34
N HIS A 156 -7.81 -16.75 10.73
CA HIS A 156 -8.36 -16.63 12.09
C HIS A 156 -9.80 -17.14 12.20
N ARG A 157 -10.23 -18.04 11.31
CA ARG A 157 -11.61 -18.53 11.27
C ARG A 157 -12.09 -19.07 12.62
N GLU A 158 -11.28 -19.89 13.28
CA GLU A 158 -11.66 -20.50 14.57
C GLU A 158 -11.78 -19.46 15.68
N ASP A 159 -10.81 -18.54 15.75
CA ASP A 159 -10.82 -17.45 16.73
C ASP A 159 -12.03 -16.52 16.50
N LEU A 160 -12.35 -16.19 15.25
CA LEU A 160 -13.52 -15.37 14.89
C LEU A 160 -14.83 -16.09 15.21
N VAL A 161 -14.93 -17.40 14.94
CA VAL A 161 -16.14 -18.19 15.27
C VAL A 161 -16.37 -18.26 16.77
N ALA A 162 -15.32 -18.39 17.58
CA ALA A 162 -15.44 -18.55 19.02
C ALA A 162 -15.67 -17.22 19.77
N ARG A 163 -15.13 -16.10 19.26
CA ARG A 163 -15.01 -14.85 20.02
C ARG A 163 -15.92 -13.72 19.54
N VAL A 164 -16.49 -13.82 18.34
CA VAL A 164 -17.45 -12.82 17.85
C VAL A 164 -18.76 -12.98 18.61
N THR A 165 -19.07 -12.01 19.47
CA THR A 165 -20.29 -12.01 20.28
C THR A 165 -21.46 -11.37 19.54
N SER A 166 -21.22 -10.30 18.78
CA SER A 166 -22.27 -9.56 18.06
C SER A 166 -22.34 -9.96 16.58
N VAL A 167 -22.70 -11.21 16.31
CA VAL A 167 -22.78 -11.77 14.94
C VAL A 167 -23.86 -11.10 14.10
N ASP A 168 -25.01 -10.79 14.70
CA ASP A 168 -26.14 -10.18 13.98
C ASP A 168 -25.77 -8.80 13.39
N ALA A 169 -25.00 -7.98 14.13
CA ALA A 169 -24.51 -6.69 13.63
C ALA A 169 -23.52 -6.82 12.46
N VAL A 170 -22.73 -7.90 12.43
CA VAL A 170 -21.83 -8.20 11.30
C VAL A 170 -22.64 -8.66 10.09
N LEU A 171 -23.65 -9.49 10.30
CA LEU A 171 -24.55 -9.96 9.23
C LEU A 171 -25.33 -8.82 8.61
N ASP A 172 -25.83 -7.87 9.41
CA ASP A 172 -26.59 -6.71 8.93
C ASP A 172 -25.75 -5.81 8.01
N LYS A 173 -24.45 -5.70 8.29
CA LYS A 173 -23.50 -4.96 7.43
C LYS A 173 -23.16 -5.70 6.14
N LEU A 174 -23.24 -7.03 6.15
CA LEU A 174 -22.98 -7.88 4.98
C LEU A 174 -24.23 -8.10 4.11
N TYR A 175 -25.41 -7.84 4.67
CA TYR A 175 -26.69 -7.92 3.99
C TYR A 175 -26.74 -6.93 2.82
N GLY A 176 -27.07 -7.43 1.62
CA GLY A 176 -27.20 -6.61 0.41
C GLY A 176 -25.89 -6.28 -0.31
N GLN A 177 -24.73 -6.54 0.31
CA GLN A 177 -23.40 -6.36 -0.32
C GLN A 177 -22.72 -7.70 -0.63
N VAL A 178 -22.67 -8.58 0.36
CA VAL A 178 -22.00 -9.89 0.27
C VAL A 178 -22.99 -11.04 0.34
N LEU A 179 -24.02 -10.88 1.18
CA LEU A 179 -25.04 -11.90 1.43
C LEU A 179 -26.32 -11.56 0.68
N SER A 180 -26.83 -12.54 -0.05
CA SER A 180 -28.22 -12.54 -0.52
C SER A 180 -29.19 -12.74 0.65
N GLU A 181 -30.45 -12.34 0.46
CA GLU A 181 -31.51 -12.46 1.47
C GLU A 181 -31.66 -13.90 1.97
N GLU A 182 -31.67 -14.89 1.07
CA GLU A 182 -31.73 -16.31 1.45
C GLU A 182 -30.52 -16.76 2.29
N GLN A 183 -29.31 -16.28 1.97
CA GLN A 183 -28.11 -16.66 2.72
C GLN A 183 -28.11 -16.01 4.10
N TYR A 184 -28.51 -14.74 4.19
CA TYR A 184 -28.65 -14.02 5.44
C TYR A 184 -29.64 -14.73 6.38
N GLU A 185 -30.83 -15.09 5.89
CA GLU A 185 -31.82 -15.82 6.69
C GLU A 185 -31.33 -17.19 7.13
N ARG A 186 -30.66 -17.94 6.24
CA ARG A 186 -30.08 -19.25 6.57
C ARG A 186 -29.00 -19.17 7.65
N VAL A 187 -28.19 -18.11 7.65
CA VAL A 187 -27.19 -17.91 8.69
C VAL A 187 -27.89 -17.48 9.99
N ARG A 188 -28.86 -16.57 9.93
CA ARG A 188 -29.58 -16.05 11.10
C ARG A 188 -30.43 -17.12 11.80
N ALA A 189 -30.90 -18.13 11.07
CA ALA A 189 -31.70 -19.24 11.59
C ALA A 189 -30.93 -20.20 12.52
N GLU A 190 -29.60 -20.12 12.58
CA GLU A 190 -28.80 -20.98 13.45
C GLU A 190 -28.95 -20.57 14.93
N PRO A 191 -28.98 -21.54 15.87
CA PRO A 191 -29.37 -21.31 17.26
C PRO A 191 -28.31 -20.60 18.11
N THR A 192 -27.02 -20.71 17.75
CA THR A 192 -25.91 -20.13 18.53
C THR A 192 -25.03 -19.22 17.69
N ASN A 193 -24.45 -18.18 18.30
CA ASN A 193 -23.57 -17.23 17.61
C ASN A 193 -22.36 -17.91 16.92
N PRO A 194 -21.68 -18.89 17.52
CA PRO A 194 -20.63 -19.65 16.83
C PRO A 194 -21.15 -20.44 15.63
N ASP A 195 -22.34 -21.04 15.72
CA ASP A 195 -22.93 -21.80 14.60
C ASP A 195 -23.29 -20.87 13.44
N LYS A 196 -23.84 -19.68 13.73
CA LYS A 196 -24.07 -18.61 12.75
C LYS A 196 -22.77 -18.25 12.02
N MET A 197 -21.69 -17.97 12.75
CA MET A 197 -20.39 -17.65 12.12
C MET A 197 -19.84 -18.84 11.31
N ARG A 198 -19.95 -20.07 11.82
CA ARG A 198 -19.48 -21.26 11.09
C ARG A 198 -20.26 -21.44 9.78
N LYS A 199 -21.57 -21.16 9.78
CA LYS A 199 -22.43 -21.18 8.61
C LYS A 199 -22.07 -20.07 7.63
N LEU A 200 -21.81 -18.86 8.12
CA LEU A 200 -21.31 -17.75 7.31
C LEU A 200 -20.02 -18.14 6.56
N PHE A 201 -19.05 -18.71 7.27
CA PHE A 201 -17.80 -19.19 6.68
C PHE A 201 -17.98 -20.40 5.74
N SER A 202 -19.11 -21.11 5.77
CA SER A 202 -19.38 -22.13 4.75
C SER A 202 -19.59 -21.52 3.37
N PHE A 203 -20.15 -20.31 3.32
CA PHE A 203 -20.31 -19.51 2.10
C PHE A 203 -19.04 -18.77 1.71
N SER A 204 -18.12 -18.51 2.65
CA SER A 204 -16.86 -17.82 2.36
C SER A 204 -15.93 -18.58 1.39
N LYS A 205 -16.19 -19.88 1.16
CA LYS A 205 -15.51 -20.68 0.13
C LYS A 205 -15.81 -20.20 -1.29
N SER A 206 -16.99 -19.62 -1.53
CA SER A 206 -17.40 -19.07 -2.82
C SER A 206 -17.26 -17.55 -2.88
N TRP A 207 -16.63 -16.93 -1.89
CA TRP A 207 -16.48 -15.47 -1.82
C TRP A 207 -15.20 -15.00 -2.48
N ASP A 208 -15.34 -13.97 -3.31
CA ASP A 208 -14.22 -13.23 -3.88
C ASP A 208 -13.49 -12.42 -2.81
N ARG A 209 -12.28 -11.96 -3.14
CA ARG A 209 -11.44 -11.18 -2.23
C ARG A 209 -12.17 -9.95 -1.66
N ILE A 210 -12.97 -9.27 -2.49
CA ILE A 210 -13.77 -8.09 -2.11
C ILE A 210 -14.79 -8.45 -1.02
N CYS A 211 -15.46 -9.59 -1.15
CA CYS A 211 -16.42 -10.08 -0.16
C CYS A 211 -15.75 -10.41 1.18
N LYS A 212 -14.55 -11.00 1.15
CA LYS A 212 -13.75 -11.29 2.35
C LYS A 212 -13.24 -10.02 3.04
N GLU A 213 -12.92 -8.99 2.25
CA GLU A 213 -12.49 -7.69 2.75
C GLU A 213 -13.66 -6.92 3.39
N GLN A 214 -14.86 -7.02 2.84
CA GLN A 214 -16.07 -6.48 3.45
C GLN A 214 -16.41 -7.17 4.78
N LEU A 215 -16.27 -8.50 4.88
CA LEU A 215 -16.38 -9.22 6.16
C LEU A 215 -15.35 -8.73 7.18
N TYR A 216 -14.10 -8.55 6.76
CA TYR A 216 -13.06 -8.02 7.62
C TYR A 216 -13.40 -6.61 8.12
N GLN A 217 -13.85 -5.73 7.23
CA GLN A 217 -14.26 -4.37 7.58
C GLN A 217 -15.44 -4.36 8.56
N ALA A 218 -16.45 -5.21 8.33
CA ALA A 218 -17.57 -5.37 9.26
C ALA A 218 -17.09 -5.84 10.65
N LEU A 219 -16.20 -6.83 10.70
CA LEU A 219 -15.62 -7.31 11.97
C LEU A 219 -14.80 -6.23 12.68
N LYS A 220 -14.05 -5.42 11.94
CA LYS A 220 -13.25 -4.30 12.47
C LYS A 220 -14.13 -3.21 13.06
N GLU A 221 -15.28 -2.93 12.45
CA GLU A 221 -16.23 -1.94 12.96
C GLU A 221 -16.99 -2.45 14.18
N THR A 222 -17.39 -3.73 14.20
CA THR A 222 -18.16 -4.29 15.32
C THR A 222 -17.29 -4.68 16.51
N HIS A 223 -16.08 -5.21 16.27
CA HIS A 223 -15.18 -5.69 17.32
C HIS A 223 -13.72 -5.26 17.04
N PRO A 224 -13.41 -3.96 17.10
CA PRO A 224 -12.06 -3.46 16.81
C PRO A 224 -10.98 -4.07 17.71
N HIS A 225 -11.31 -4.30 18.99
CA HIS A 225 -10.40 -4.91 19.95
C HIS A 225 -10.05 -6.38 19.61
N LEU A 226 -11.02 -7.14 19.08
CA LEU A 226 -10.80 -8.52 18.65
C LEU A 226 -9.86 -8.57 17.45
N ILE A 227 -10.03 -7.66 16.48
CA ILE A 227 -9.16 -7.57 15.31
C ILE A 227 -7.73 -7.20 15.69
N LEU A 228 -7.55 -6.22 16.60
CA LEU A 228 -6.24 -5.81 17.07
C LEU A 228 -5.49 -6.96 17.75
N GLU A 229 -6.17 -7.72 18.61
CA GLU A 229 -5.59 -8.87 19.30
C GLU A 229 -5.20 -10.02 18.35
N LEU A 230 -6.04 -10.28 17.33
CA LEU A 230 -5.73 -11.28 16.30
C LEU A 230 -4.55 -10.84 15.42
N TRP A 231 -4.40 -9.54 15.18
CA TRP A 231 -3.22 -8.97 14.49
C TRP A 231 -1.93 -9.09 15.32
N GLU A 232 -2.00 -8.87 16.63
CA GLU A 232 -0.85 -9.04 17.52
C GLU A 232 -0.43 -10.51 17.62
N LYS A 233 -1.40 -11.44 17.66
CA LYS A 233 -1.15 -12.89 17.64
C LYS A 233 -0.44 -13.37 16.37
N CYS A 234 -0.66 -12.70 15.23
CA CYS A 234 0.08 -12.97 14.00
C CYS A 234 1.57 -12.57 14.07
N HIS A 235 1.93 -11.60 14.92
CA HIS A 235 3.32 -11.10 15.03
C HIS A 235 4.12 -11.78 16.14
N SER A 236 3.47 -12.55 17.03
CA SER A 236 4.11 -13.28 18.12
C SER A 236 4.27 -14.78 17.87
N GLY A 237 3.79 -15.30 16.73
CA GLY A 237 3.92 -16.72 16.33
C GLY A 237 5.23 -17.05 15.62
N GLY A 238 6.35 -16.50 16.08
CA GLY A 238 7.70 -16.78 15.56
C GLY A 238 8.66 -17.05 16.72
N ASP A 239 8.47 -18.20 17.36
CA ASP A 239 9.43 -18.83 18.27
C ASP A 239 9.90 -20.14 17.61
#